data_AF-A0A3B3HCU6-F1
#
_entry.id   AF-A0A3B3HCU6-F1
#
_cell.length_a   1.000
_cell.length_b   1.000
_cell.length_c   1.000
_cell.angle_alpha   90.00
_cell.angle_beta   90.00
_cell.angle_gamma   90.00
#
_symmetry.space_group_name_H-M   'P 1'
#
loop_
_entity.id
_entity.type
_entity.pdbx_description
1 polymer ?
#
loop_
_entity_poly.entity_id
_entity_poly.type
_entity_poly.pdbx_seq_one_letter_code
_entity_poly.pdbx_strand_id
1 'polypeptide(L)'
;MVGVGDSIIRHVRFFNAVTRCFPGSTVRDILERLSGILKSLPTTVFRLIVHVGCNDTSRRESEKTKADFMDLINFLKICGKTVLISGPLPGLSRSTERFSRLLGMNTWLQAACLTQKCCFIDNFNLFWNRTSFYCLDGTHPNRMGSSILSANIRYAVQTIPRD
;
A
#
# COMPACT_ATOMS: atom_id res chain seq x y z
N MET A 1 -1.53 16.20 -1.94
CA MET A 1 -1.32 14.78 -2.32
C MET A 1 -2.57 13.99 -1.95
N VAL A 2 -2.70 12.73 -2.39
CA VAL A 2 -3.78 11.84 -1.93
C VAL A 2 -3.23 10.46 -1.59
N GLY A 3 -3.68 9.91 -0.46
CA GLY A 3 -3.44 8.52 -0.06
C GLY A 3 -4.72 7.71 -0.23
N VAL A 4 -4.63 6.58 -0.92
CA VAL A 4 -5.74 5.65 -1.20
C VAL A 4 -5.35 4.28 -0.66
N GLY A 5 -6.26 3.58 -0.01
CA GLY A 5 -5.95 2.26 0.51
C GLY A 5 -7.02 1.65 1.39
N ASP A 6 -6.69 0.51 1.98
CA ASP A 6 -7.59 -0.25 2.83
C ASP A 6 -7.68 0.31 4.27
N SER A 7 -8.21 -0.49 5.21
CA SER A 7 -8.37 -0.08 6.61
C SER A 7 -7.06 0.24 7.33
N ILE A 8 -5.91 -0.23 6.84
CA ILE A 8 -4.60 0.02 7.45
C ILE A 8 -4.27 1.52 7.46
N ILE A 9 -4.63 2.24 6.40
CA ILE A 9 -4.31 3.68 6.29
C ILE A 9 -5.33 4.59 6.98
N ARG A 10 -6.40 4.05 7.57
CA ARG A 10 -7.48 4.83 8.19
C ARG A 10 -6.96 5.86 9.20
N HIS A 11 -5.96 5.46 9.99
CA HIS A 11 -5.36 6.30 11.05
C HIS A 11 -3.96 6.80 10.69
N VAL A 12 -3.54 6.66 9.43
CA VAL A 12 -2.26 7.15 8.94
C VAL A 12 -2.41 8.60 8.49
N ARG A 13 -1.65 9.50 9.11
CA ARG A 13 -1.64 10.92 8.77
C ARG A 13 -0.62 11.20 7.67
N PHE A 14 -1.03 11.11 6.42
CA PHE A 14 -0.18 11.54 5.32
C PHE A 14 0.06 13.05 5.37
N PHE A 15 1.32 13.47 5.25
CA PHE A 15 1.69 14.88 5.21
C PHE A 15 1.04 15.58 4.02
N ASN A 16 0.31 16.69 4.21
CA ASN A 16 -0.36 17.46 3.13
C ASN A 16 -1.13 16.59 2.12
N ALA A 17 -1.76 15.51 2.60
CA ALA A 17 -2.54 14.62 1.75
C ALA A 17 -3.92 14.34 2.34
N VAL A 18 -4.90 14.17 1.45
CA VAL A 18 -6.22 13.66 1.81
C VAL A 18 -6.18 12.14 1.78
N THR A 19 -6.67 11.49 2.84
CA THR A 19 -6.78 10.03 2.91
C THR A 19 -8.16 9.56 2.44
N ARG A 20 -8.18 8.60 1.51
CA ARG A 20 -9.38 7.86 1.08
C ARG A 20 -9.23 6.40 1.48
N CYS A 21 -9.87 6.03 2.58
CA CYS A 21 -9.82 4.69 3.15
C CYS A 21 -11.04 3.88 2.69
N PHE A 22 -10.80 2.67 2.18
CA PHE A 22 -11.81 1.71 1.74
C PHE A 22 -11.62 0.38 2.49
N PRO A 23 -12.23 0.22 3.67
CA PRO A 23 -12.03 -0.96 4.51
C PRO A 23 -12.40 -2.26 3.78
N GLY A 24 -11.61 -3.32 3.97
CA GLY A 24 -11.85 -4.63 3.34
C GLY A 24 -11.59 -4.69 1.83
N SER A 25 -11.13 -3.60 1.21
CA SER A 25 -10.86 -3.58 -0.23
C SER A 25 -9.64 -4.41 -0.60
N THR A 26 -9.78 -5.16 -1.68
CA THR A 26 -8.70 -5.87 -2.39
C THR A 26 -8.01 -4.94 -3.38
N VAL A 27 -6.94 -5.41 -4.01
CA VAL A 27 -6.25 -4.68 -5.10
C VAL A 27 -7.23 -4.30 -6.21
N ARG A 28 -8.10 -5.24 -6.58
CA ARG A 28 -9.12 -5.04 -7.61
C ARG A 28 -10.13 -3.95 -7.25
N ASP A 29 -10.64 -3.97 -6.01
CA ASP A 29 -11.59 -2.97 -5.53
C ASP A 29 -11.00 -1.55 -5.54
N ILE A 30 -9.72 -1.43 -5.17
CA ILE A 30 -9.00 -0.15 -5.21
C ILE A 30 -8.81 0.31 -6.65
N LEU A 31 -8.43 -0.57 -7.56
CA LEU A 31 -8.29 -0.26 -8.98
C LEU A 31 -9.57 0.33 -9.58
N GLU A 32 -10.72 -0.30 -9.32
CA GLU A 32 -12.01 0.16 -9.83
C GLU A 32 -12.38 1.55 -9.30
N ARG A 33 -12.12 1.80 -8.01
CA ARG A 33 -12.39 3.09 -7.35
C ARG A 33 -11.42 4.19 -7.78
N LEU A 34 -10.18 3.85 -8.13
CA LEU A 34 -9.16 4.82 -8.49
C LEU A 34 -9.57 5.66 -9.70
N SER A 35 -10.27 5.08 -10.66
CA SER A 35 -10.77 5.81 -11.85
C SER A 35 -11.65 7.02 -11.47
N GLY A 36 -12.61 6.82 -10.55
CA GLY A 36 -13.49 7.88 -10.05
C GLY A 36 -12.75 8.88 -9.17
N ILE A 37 -11.82 8.39 -8.33
CA ILE A 37 -10.99 9.25 -7.48
C ILE A 37 -10.17 10.19 -8.36
N LEU A 38 -9.42 9.68 -9.34
CA LEU A 38 -8.55 10.46 -10.20
C LEU A 38 -9.31 11.57 -10.95
N LYS A 39 -10.52 11.30 -11.43
CA LYS A 39 -11.39 12.30 -12.09
C LYS A 39 -11.84 13.41 -11.14
N SER A 40 -12.01 13.08 -9.86
CA SER A 40 -12.42 14.06 -8.82
C SER A 40 -11.25 14.86 -8.22
N LEU A 41 -10.00 14.49 -8.53
CA LEU A 41 -8.84 15.15 -7.95
C LEU A 41 -8.58 16.52 -8.60
N PRO A 42 -8.33 17.57 -7.80
CA PRO A 42 -7.81 18.83 -8.32
C PRO A 42 -6.51 18.62 -9.10
N THR A 43 -6.27 19.44 -10.12
CA THR A 43 -5.05 19.42 -10.94
C THR A 43 -3.78 19.68 -10.11
N THR A 44 -3.91 20.37 -8.97
CA THR A 44 -2.83 20.60 -8.00
C THR A 44 -2.36 19.33 -7.28
N VAL A 45 -3.10 18.21 -7.39
CA VAL A 45 -2.68 16.91 -6.85
C VAL A 45 -1.85 16.16 -7.88
N PHE A 46 -0.53 16.22 -7.70
CA PHE A 46 0.44 15.53 -8.56
C PHE A 46 1.01 14.24 -7.99
N ARG A 47 0.80 13.94 -6.68
CA ARG A 47 1.24 12.67 -6.06
C ARG A 47 0.10 11.84 -5.48
N LEU A 48 0.18 10.54 -5.74
CA LEU A 48 -0.74 9.51 -5.28
C LEU A 48 0.02 8.43 -4.52
N ILE A 49 -0.45 8.09 -3.31
CA ILE A 49 0.07 6.98 -2.52
C ILE A 49 -1.01 5.90 -2.50
N VAL A 50 -0.68 4.67 -2.88
CA VAL A 50 -1.62 3.54 -2.88
C VAL A 50 -1.12 2.49 -1.89
N HIS A 51 -1.90 2.19 -0.86
CA HIS A 51 -1.60 1.14 0.12
C HIS A 51 -2.66 0.04 0.04
N VAL A 52 -2.29 -1.15 -0.42
CA VAL A 52 -3.22 -2.27 -0.63
C VAL A 52 -2.49 -3.60 -0.60
N GLY A 53 -3.23 -4.69 -0.47
CA GLY A 53 -2.72 -6.06 -0.54
C GLY A 53 -2.87 -6.84 0.76
N CYS A 54 -3.21 -6.20 1.88
CA CYS A 54 -3.37 -6.88 3.17
C CYS A 54 -4.49 -7.92 3.07
N ASN A 55 -5.64 -7.55 2.53
CA ASN A 55 -6.77 -8.46 2.33
C ASN A 55 -6.48 -9.55 1.29
N ASP A 56 -5.71 -9.24 0.25
CA ASP A 56 -5.37 -10.17 -0.83
C ASP A 56 -4.42 -11.28 -0.36
N THR A 57 -3.53 -10.99 0.59
CA THR A 57 -2.60 -12.01 1.14
C THR A 57 -3.31 -13.14 1.88
N SER A 58 -4.56 -12.92 2.30
CA SER A 58 -5.40 -13.97 2.88
C SER A 58 -5.87 -14.99 1.84
N ARG A 59 -6.03 -14.57 0.57
CA ARG A 59 -6.52 -15.42 -0.54
C ARG A 59 -5.42 -16.36 -1.04
N ARG A 60 -5.75 -17.65 -1.22
CA ARG A 60 -4.82 -18.67 -1.74
C ARG A 60 -4.50 -18.51 -3.25
N GLU A 61 -5.10 -17.53 -3.90
CA GLU A 61 -4.98 -17.27 -5.34
C GLU A 61 -3.87 -16.25 -5.63
N SER A 62 -2.61 -16.64 -5.42
CA SER A 62 -1.45 -15.75 -5.57
C SER A 62 -1.32 -15.19 -6.99
N GLU A 63 -1.54 -16.01 -8.03
CA GLU A 63 -1.40 -15.57 -9.43
C GLU A 63 -2.47 -14.54 -9.84
N LYS A 64 -3.70 -14.71 -9.36
CA LYS A 64 -4.78 -13.73 -9.59
C LYS A 64 -4.46 -12.40 -8.92
N THR A 65 -3.97 -12.44 -7.69
CA THR A 65 -3.54 -11.24 -6.94
C THR A 65 -2.40 -10.52 -7.66
N LYS A 66 -1.42 -11.26 -8.20
CA LYS A 66 -0.34 -10.69 -9.00
C LYS A 66 -0.85 -10.02 -10.27
N ALA A 67 -1.79 -10.65 -10.98
CA ALA A 67 -2.44 -10.05 -12.14
C ALA A 67 -3.17 -8.74 -11.79
N ASP A 68 -3.93 -8.73 -10.70
CA ASP A 68 -4.61 -7.52 -10.20
C ASP A 68 -3.61 -6.40 -9.87
N PHE A 69 -2.46 -6.74 -9.28
CA PHE A 69 -1.38 -5.77 -9.02
C PHE A 69 -0.75 -5.24 -10.31
N MET A 70 -0.56 -6.08 -11.32
CA MET A 70 -0.03 -5.64 -12.62
C MET A 70 -1.00 -4.70 -13.33
N ASP A 71 -2.30 -4.99 -13.30
CA ASP A 71 -3.35 -4.10 -13.83
C ASP A 71 -3.34 -2.76 -13.09
N LEU A 72 -3.21 -2.79 -11.75
CA LEU A 72 -3.09 -1.60 -10.93
C LEU A 72 -1.86 -0.77 -11.31
N ILE A 73 -0.69 -1.39 -11.43
CA ILE A 73 0.56 -0.70 -11.82
C ILE A 73 0.42 -0.07 -13.21
N ASN A 74 -0.12 -0.82 -14.19
CA ASN A 74 -0.31 -0.32 -15.54
C ASN A 74 -1.26 0.89 -15.59
N PHE A 75 -2.37 0.82 -14.86
CA PHE A 75 -3.30 1.94 -14.71
C PHE A 75 -2.64 3.16 -14.07
N LEU A 76 -1.83 2.95 -13.04
CA LEU A 76 -1.12 4.02 -12.34
C LEU A 76 -0.05 4.70 -13.21
N LYS A 77 0.60 3.97 -14.12
CA LYS A 77 1.58 4.56 -15.06
C LYS A 77 0.94 5.55 -16.04
N ILE A 78 -0.28 5.26 -16.50
CA ILE A 78 -0.98 6.12 -17.46
C ILE A 78 -1.72 7.28 -16.80
N CYS A 79 -1.78 7.36 -15.45
CA CYS A 79 -2.56 8.38 -14.76
C CYS A 79 -1.92 9.78 -14.72
N GLY A 80 -0.67 9.91 -15.18
CA GLY A 80 0.04 11.19 -15.26
C GLY A 80 0.38 11.81 -13.89
N LYS A 81 0.44 11.00 -12.82
CA LYS A 81 0.82 11.43 -11.47
C LYS A 81 2.05 10.67 -10.99
N THR A 82 2.82 11.26 -10.08
CA THR A 82 3.86 10.53 -9.35
C THR A 82 3.20 9.55 -8.38
N VAL A 83 3.40 8.25 -8.59
CA VAL A 83 2.75 7.20 -7.80
C VAL A 83 3.75 6.49 -6.90
N LEU A 84 3.34 6.30 -5.64
CA LEU A 84 4.05 5.48 -4.67
C LEU A 84 3.16 4.33 -4.23
N ILE A 85 3.62 3.10 -4.43
CA ILE A 85 2.94 1.89 -3.98
C ILE A 85 3.52 1.51 -2.62
N SER A 86 2.68 1.51 -1.60
CA SER A 86 3.02 1.08 -0.25
C SER A 86 2.62 -0.38 -0.08
N GLY A 87 3.62 -1.25 0.16
CA GLY A 87 3.40 -2.68 0.30
C GLY A 87 2.55 -3.05 1.52
N PRO A 88 1.90 -4.23 1.49
CA PRO A 88 1.03 -4.69 2.56
C PRO A 88 1.77 -4.89 3.89
N LEU A 89 1.09 -4.64 5.01
CA LEU A 89 1.67 -4.87 6.34
C LEU A 89 1.63 -6.37 6.73
N PRO A 90 2.67 -6.86 7.42
CA PRO A 90 2.66 -8.20 8.01
C PRO A 90 1.85 -8.26 9.29
N GLY A 91 0.70 -8.93 9.26
CA GLY A 91 -0.07 -9.15 10.48
C GLY A 91 0.63 -10.05 11.52
N LEU A 92 0.12 -9.97 12.74
CA LEU A 92 0.15 -10.86 13.92
C LEU A 92 0.30 -12.37 13.73
N SER A 93 0.03 -12.89 12.54
CA SER A 93 -0.24 -14.30 12.37
C SER A 93 0.99 -15.16 12.65
N ARG A 94 0.88 -16.07 13.63
CA ARG A 94 1.91 -17.08 13.93
C ARG A 94 2.03 -18.19 12.88
N SER A 95 1.21 -18.14 11.84
CA SER A 95 1.25 -19.13 10.76
C SER A 95 2.43 -18.87 9.82
N THR A 96 3.40 -19.78 9.82
CA THR A 96 4.54 -19.77 8.88
C THR A 96 4.09 -19.70 7.41
N GLU A 97 2.96 -20.31 7.06
CA GLU A 97 2.38 -20.25 5.71
C GLU A 97 1.98 -18.82 5.28
N ARG A 98 1.29 -18.07 6.15
CA ARG A 98 0.89 -16.69 5.80
C ARG A 98 2.11 -15.78 5.73
N PHE A 99 3.12 -16.01 6.57
CA PHE A 99 4.38 -15.30 6.49
C PHE A 99 5.09 -15.54 5.16
N SER A 100 5.28 -16.80 4.75
CA SER A 100 5.98 -17.12 3.50
C SER A 100 5.24 -16.57 2.28
N ARG A 101 3.91 -16.63 2.30
CA ARG A 101 3.06 -16.06 1.23
C ARG A 101 3.17 -14.54 1.16
N LEU A 102 3.10 -13.85 2.31
CA LEU A 102 3.25 -12.40 2.35
C LEU A 102 4.65 -11.96 1.93
N LEU A 103 5.70 -12.64 2.42
CA LEU A 103 7.07 -12.37 2.02
C LEU A 103 7.25 -12.56 0.51
N GLY A 104 6.79 -13.69 -0.03
CA GLY A 104 6.83 -13.96 -1.46
C GLY A 104 6.09 -12.92 -2.29
N MET A 105 4.92 -12.47 -1.82
CA MET A 105 4.15 -11.40 -2.45
C MET A 105 4.90 -10.05 -2.40
N ASN A 106 5.47 -9.70 -1.24
CA ASN A 106 6.21 -8.44 -1.06
C ASN A 106 7.47 -8.39 -1.94
N THR A 107 8.25 -9.48 -1.98
CA THR A 107 9.44 -9.61 -2.84
C THR A 107 9.06 -9.53 -4.32
N TRP A 108 8.00 -10.23 -4.73
CA TRP A 108 7.53 -10.15 -6.11
C TRP A 108 7.04 -8.73 -6.46
N LEU A 109 6.28 -8.08 -5.58
CA LEU A 109 5.73 -6.74 -5.82
C LEU A 109 6.85 -5.70 -5.92
N GLN A 110 7.88 -5.82 -5.08
CA GLN A 110 9.07 -4.98 -5.15
C GLN A 110 9.79 -5.14 -6.50
N ALA A 111 10.00 -6.38 -6.96
CA ALA A 111 10.60 -6.66 -8.27
C ALA A 111 9.73 -6.14 -9.43
N ALA A 112 8.42 -6.34 -9.37
CA ALA A 112 7.48 -5.84 -10.38
C ALA A 112 7.50 -4.30 -10.46
N CYS A 113 7.50 -3.61 -9.32
CA CYS A 113 7.61 -2.15 -9.27
C CYS A 113 8.94 -1.66 -9.87
N LEU A 114 10.06 -2.33 -9.58
CA LEU A 114 11.37 -2.04 -10.18
C LEU A 114 11.34 -2.18 -11.70
N THR A 115 10.83 -3.30 -12.22
CA THR A 115 10.68 -3.53 -13.67
C THR A 115 9.80 -2.49 -14.33
N GLN A 116 8.71 -2.09 -13.66
CA GLN A 116 7.75 -1.11 -14.17
C GLN A 116 8.14 0.35 -13.91
N LYS A 117 9.32 0.59 -13.30
CA LYS A 117 9.83 1.92 -12.90
C LYS A 117 8.85 2.69 -12.00
N CYS A 118 8.19 1.98 -11.11
CA CYS A 118 7.28 2.54 -10.11
C CYS A 118 7.94 2.56 -8.73
N CYS A 119 7.64 3.58 -7.94
CA CYS A 119 8.18 3.70 -6.59
C CYS A 119 7.47 2.72 -5.64
N PHE A 120 8.25 1.87 -4.98
CA PHE A 120 7.76 0.93 -3.98
C PHE A 120 8.25 1.30 -2.58
N ILE A 121 7.36 1.30 -1.61
CA ILE A 121 7.65 1.52 -0.20
C ILE A 121 7.52 0.17 0.51
N ASP A 122 8.66 -0.41 0.85
CA ASP A 122 8.70 -1.64 1.64
C ASP A 122 8.41 -1.31 3.12
N ASN A 123 7.35 -1.91 3.65
CA ASN A 123 6.99 -1.83 5.07
C ASN A 123 7.28 -3.13 5.81
N PHE A 124 7.62 -4.22 5.10
CA PHE A 124 7.66 -5.55 5.67
C PHE A 124 8.69 -5.65 6.80
N ASN A 125 9.94 -5.27 6.53
CA ASN A 125 11.02 -5.33 7.52
C ASN A 125 10.79 -4.41 8.73
N LEU A 126 10.09 -3.29 8.54
CA LEU A 126 9.78 -2.36 9.62
C LEU A 126 8.72 -2.91 10.58
N PHE A 127 7.74 -3.66 10.06
CA PHE A 127 6.58 -4.13 10.81
C PHE A 127 6.65 -5.61 11.20
N TRP A 128 7.56 -6.38 10.60
CA TRP A 128 7.71 -7.81 10.87
C TRP A 128 8.05 -8.06 12.35
N ASN A 129 7.27 -8.94 12.98
CA ASN A 129 7.44 -9.34 14.38
C ASN A 129 7.47 -8.16 15.38
N ARG A 130 6.82 -7.03 15.04
CA ARG A 130 6.69 -5.85 15.92
C ARG A 130 5.31 -5.81 16.57
N THR A 131 5.09 -6.69 17.54
CA THR A 131 3.80 -6.77 18.27
C THR A 131 3.36 -5.43 18.85
N SER A 132 4.31 -4.60 19.30
CA SER A 132 4.07 -3.26 19.83
C SER A 132 3.52 -2.25 18.81
N PHE A 133 3.50 -2.56 17.52
CA PHE A 133 2.97 -1.69 16.46
C PHE A 133 1.51 -1.99 16.10
N TYR A 134 0.93 -3.07 16.61
CA TYR A 134 -0.43 -3.50 16.26
C TYR A 134 -1.43 -3.30 17.38
N CYS A 135 -2.70 -3.24 17.00
CA CYS A 135 -3.84 -3.40 17.87
C CYS A 135 -3.99 -4.86 18.32
N LEU A 136 -4.91 -5.12 19.25
CA LEU A 136 -5.20 -6.46 19.75
C LEU A 136 -5.69 -7.43 18.66
N ASP A 137 -6.23 -6.91 17.55
CA ASP A 137 -6.62 -7.71 16.39
C ASP A 137 -5.44 -8.26 15.57
N GLY A 138 -4.22 -7.83 15.88
CA GLY A 138 -2.99 -8.24 15.20
C GLY A 138 -2.93 -7.87 13.72
N THR A 139 -3.82 -7.01 13.21
CA THR A 139 -3.89 -6.66 11.79
C THR A 139 -3.75 -5.16 11.60
N HIS A 140 -4.47 -4.38 12.39
CA HIS A 140 -4.45 -2.93 12.27
C HIS A 140 -3.28 -2.35 13.08
N PRO A 141 -2.56 -1.36 12.54
CA PRO A 141 -1.55 -0.66 13.30
C PRO A 141 -2.21 0.15 14.42
N ASN A 142 -1.59 0.15 15.60
CA ASN A 142 -1.95 1.06 16.68
C ASN A 142 -1.37 2.46 16.45
N ARG A 143 -1.54 3.40 17.38
CA ARG A 143 -1.01 4.78 17.24
C ARG A 143 0.49 4.82 16.91
N MET A 144 1.30 3.98 17.56
CA MET A 144 2.74 3.91 17.31
C MET A 144 3.01 3.34 15.91
N GLY A 145 2.37 2.22 15.55
CA GLY A 145 2.49 1.63 14.21
C GLY A 145 2.08 2.59 13.10
N SER A 146 0.95 3.31 13.25
CA SER A 146 0.52 4.30 12.27
C SER A 146 1.51 5.46 12.14
N SER A 147 2.16 5.86 13.23
CA SER A 147 3.21 6.89 13.20
C SER A 147 4.46 6.41 12.45
N ILE A 148 4.88 5.16 12.67
CA ILE A 148 6.02 4.57 11.95
C ILE A 148 5.71 4.42 10.46
N LEU A 149 4.52 3.93 10.09
CA LEU A 149 4.09 3.83 8.71
C LEU A 149 4.06 5.21 8.04
N SER A 150 3.49 6.20 8.72
CA SER A 150 3.47 7.58 8.24
C SER A 150 4.88 8.16 8.03
N ALA A 151 5.82 7.87 8.93
CA ALA A 151 7.19 8.34 8.82
C ALA A 151 7.92 7.69 7.63
N ASN A 152 7.75 6.38 7.44
CA ASN A 152 8.33 5.66 6.30
C ASN A 152 7.82 6.21 4.97
N ILE A 153 6.50 6.43 4.87
CA ILE A 153 5.90 6.99 3.66
C ILE A 153 6.37 8.43 3.43
N ARG A 154 6.47 9.24 4.49
CA ARG A 154 6.99 10.60 4.38
C ARG A 154 8.43 10.60 3.87
N TYR A 155 9.28 9.73 4.40
CA TYR A 155 10.66 9.57 3.96
C TYR A 155 10.72 9.23 2.46
N ALA A 156 9.96 8.22 2.02
CA ALA A 156 9.88 7.84 0.61
C ALA A 156 9.39 8.99 -0.30
N VAL A 157 8.38 9.75 0.13
CA VAL A 157 7.89 10.90 -0.63
C VAL A 157 8.96 11.98 -0.77
N GLN A 158 9.78 12.21 0.27
CA GLN A 158 10.83 13.23 0.26
C GLN A 158 12.05 12.83 -0.56
N THR A 159 12.35 11.54 -0.68
CA THR A 159 13.48 11.04 -1.47
C THR A 159 13.18 10.96 -2.97
N ILE A 160 11.91 10.96 -3.37
CA ILE A 160 11.50 10.97 -4.78
C ILE A 160 11.45 12.43 -5.30
N PRO A 161 12.29 12.79 -6.30
CA PRO A 161 12.30 14.12 -6.90
C PRO A 161 10.90 14.57 -7.34
N ARG A 162 10.66 15.88 -7.32
CA ARG A 162 9.51 16.44 -8.04
C ARG A 162 9.95 16.54 -9.50
N ASP A 163 9.47 15.61 -10.31
CA ASP A 163 9.46 15.78 -11.76
C ASP A 163 8.52 16.94 -12.12
#